data_AF-A0A9E3C5Z4-F1
#
_entry.id   AF-A0A9E3C5Z4-F1
#
_cell.length_a   1.000
_cell.length_b   1.000
_cell.length_c   1.000
_cell.angle_alpha   90.00
_cell.angle_beta   90.00
_cell.angle_gamma   90.00
#
_symmetry.space_group_name_H-M   'P 1'
#
loop_
_entity.id
_entity.type
_entity.pdbx_description
1 polymer ?
#
loop_
_entity_poly.entity_id
_entity_poly.type
_entity_poly.pdbx_seq_one_letter_code
_entity_poly.pdbx_strand_id
1 'polypeptide(L)'
;MPPNKDLPGKPDIVLPSRRKIIFVHGCFWHGHPGCRHAARPTSNVEFWNKKIDANIRRDTAAQQELAAIGWQSLVIWQCEIRDQDVLKAHLQQFLTDAGCT
;
A
#
# COMPACT_ATOMS: atom_id res chain seq x y z
N MET A 1 5.52 0.28 22.43
CA MET A 1 4.76 0.60 21.21
C MET A 1 5.39 1.85 20.63
N PRO A 2 6.07 1.77 19.48
CA PRO A 2 6.67 2.96 18.88
C PRO A 2 5.57 3.96 18.50
N PRO A 3 5.80 5.28 18.64
CA PRO A 3 4.85 6.28 18.16
C PRO A 3 4.63 6.11 16.65
N ASN A 4 3.43 6.44 16.14
CA ASN A 4 3.02 6.27 14.73
C ASN A 4 4.00 6.85 13.68
N LYS A 5 4.95 7.72 14.09
CA LYS A 5 5.95 8.34 13.21
C LYS A 5 7.12 7.43 12.83
N ASP A 6 7.26 6.25 13.45
CA ASP A 6 8.40 5.35 13.23
C ASP A 6 8.03 4.05 12.49
N LEU A 7 6.81 3.97 11.92
CA LEU A 7 6.40 2.80 11.16
C LEU A 7 7.01 2.81 9.74
N PRO A 8 7.61 1.69 9.28
CA PRO A 8 8.14 1.55 7.93
C PRO A 8 7.13 1.98 6.86
N GLY A 9 7.61 2.70 5.85
CA GLY A 9 6.80 3.14 4.71
C GLY A 9 5.90 4.36 4.95
N LYS A 10 5.86 4.93 6.17
CA LYS A 10 5.00 6.09 6.52
C LYS A 10 3.54 5.87 6.11
N PRO A 11 2.86 4.91 6.75
CA PRO A 11 1.49 4.54 6.40
C PRO A 11 0.51 5.71 6.50
N ASP A 12 -0.47 5.74 5.58
CA ASP A 12 -1.49 6.79 5.52
C ASP A 12 -2.48 6.67 6.68
N ILE A 13 -2.91 5.43 6.97
CA ILE A 13 -3.86 5.13 8.05
C ILE A 13 -3.26 4.04 8.92
N VAL A 14 -3.19 4.33 10.23
CA VAL A 14 -2.74 3.39 11.24
C VAL A 14 -3.88 3.13 12.20
N LEU A 15 -4.18 1.86 12.45
CA LEU A 15 -5.21 1.38 13.39
C LEU A 15 -4.52 0.58 14.50
N PRO A 16 -3.96 1.25 15.51
CA PRO A 16 -3.03 0.60 16.41
C PRO A 16 -3.67 -0.46 17.30
N SER A 17 -4.93 -0.28 17.70
CA SER A 17 -5.70 -1.26 18.50
C SER A 17 -5.91 -2.59 17.79
N ARG A 18 -5.81 -2.61 16.45
CA ARG A 18 -5.97 -3.80 15.61
C ARG A 18 -4.66 -4.31 15.02
N ARG A 19 -3.54 -3.60 15.26
CA ARG A 19 -2.26 -3.80 14.55
C ARG A 19 -2.42 -3.84 13.03
N LYS A 20 -3.28 -2.95 12.51
CA LYS A 20 -3.60 -2.86 11.08
C LYS A 20 -3.16 -1.52 10.50
N ILE A 21 -2.68 -1.56 9.27
CA ILE A 21 -2.22 -0.42 8.49
C ILE A 21 -2.88 -0.44 7.13
N ILE A 22 -3.21 0.74 6.60
CA ILE A 22 -3.68 0.89 5.23
C ILE A 22 -2.80 1.91 4.52
N PHE A 23 -2.29 1.50 3.35
CA PHE A 23 -1.59 2.36 2.40
C PHE A 23 -2.55 2.72 1.26
N VAL A 24 -2.54 3.98 0.84
CA VAL A 24 -3.30 4.46 -0.31
C VAL A 24 -2.33 4.79 -1.43
N HIS A 25 -2.16 3.86 -2.36
CA HIS A 25 -1.17 3.99 -3.43
C HIS A 25 -1.76 4.62 -4.69
N GLY A 26 -1.12 5.70 -5.15
CA GLY A 26 -1.31 6.21 -6.50
C GLY A 26 -0.82 5.19 -7.54
N CYS A 27 -1.67 4.81 -8.49
CA CYS A 27 -1.36 3.73 -9.45
C CYS A 27 -0.07 3.98 -10.23
N PHE A 28 0.17 5.23 -10.62
CA PHE A 28 1.38 5.64 -11.34
C PHE A 28 2.65 5.54 -10.48
N TRP A 29 2.65 6.16 -9.30
CA TRP A 29 3.85 6.32 -8.48
C TRP A 29 4.36 5.01 -7.88
N HIS A 30 3.44 4.10 -7.57
CA HIS A 30 3.75 2.80 -6.97
C HIS A 30 3.64 1.66 -8.00
N GLY A 31 3.40 1.96 -9.27
CA GLY A 31 3.45 1.00 -10.37
C GLY A 31 2.43 -0.13 -10.28
N HIS A 32 1.15 0.20 -10.13
CA HIS A 32 0.05 -0.78 -10.04
C HIS A 32 0.08 -1.78 -11.21
N PRO A 33 0.34 -3.08 -10.98
CA PRO A 33 0.40 -4.08 -12.03
C PRO A 33 -0.93 -4.20 -12.80
N GLY A 34 -0.87 -4.27 -14.13
CA GLY A 34 -2.06 -4.44 -14.98
C GLY A 34 -3.00 -3.23 -15.04
N CYS A 35 -2.67 -2.11 -14.39
CA CYS A 35 -3.52 -0.93 -14.37
C CYS A 35 -3.17 0.07 -15.47
N ARG A 36 -4.15 0.51 -16.27
CA ARG A 36 -3.97 1.57 -17.28
C ARG A 36 -3.48 2.91 -16.68
N HIS A 37 -3.80 3.17 -15.41
CA HIS A 37 -3.40 4.39 -14.71
C HIS A 37 -1.95 4.33 -14.19
N ALA A 38 -1.28 3.18 -14.36
CA ALA A 38 0.13 2.99 -14.02
C ALA A 38 1.06 3.03 -15.24
N ALA A 39 0.54 3.37 -16.43
CA ALA A 39 1.33 3.42 -17.64
C ALA A 39 2.52 4.39 -17.48
N ARG A 40 3.73 3.88 -17.77
CA ARG A 40 4.96 4.67 -17.69
C ARG A 40 5.05 5.64 -18.88
N PRO A 41 5.60 6.85 -18.70
CA PRO A 41 5.72 7.79 -19.80
C PRO A 41 6.70 7.27 -20.85
N THR A 42 6.46 7.59 -22.12
CA THR A 42 7.35 7.23 -23.24
C THR A 42 8.55 8.17 -23.37
N SER A 43 8.54 9.31 -22.68
CA SER A 43 9.69 10.21 -22.54
C SER A 43 10.46 9.91 -21.26
N ASN A 44 11.79 10.05 -21.28
CA ASN A 44 12.67 9.77 -20.13
C ASN A 44 12.45 8.39 -19.50
N VAL A 45 12.27 7.37 -20.34
CA VAL A 45 11.88 6.00 -19.96
C VAL A 45 12.78 5.43 -18.87
N GLU A 46 14.10 5.55 -19.01
CA GLU A 46 15.06 5.01 -18.05
C GLU A 46 14.87 5.64 -16.65
N PHE A 47 14.71 6.96 -16.60
CA PHE A 47 14.47 7.68 -15.34
C PHE A 47 13.18 7.20 -14.67
N TRP A 48 12.08 7.13 -15.43
CA TRP A 48 10.79 6.70 -14.90
C TRP A 48 10.79 5.25 -14.46
N ASN A 49 11.42 4.36 -15.23
CA ASN A 49 11.60 2.96 -14.85
C ASN A 49 12.35 2.85 -13.52
N LYS A 50 13.53 3.45 -13.45
CA LYS A 50 14.36 3.43 -12.23
C LYS A 50 13.63 4.00 -11.02
N LYS A 51 12.88 5.10 -11.21
CA LYS A 51 12.11 5.76 -10.14
C LYS A 51 10.96 4.89 -9.64
N ILE A 52 10.12 4.37 -10.55
CA ILE A 52 8.96 3.55 -10.19
C ILE A 52 9.43 2.22 -9.59
N ASP A 53 10.44 1.58 -10.16
CA ASP A 53 11.00 0.33 -9.62
C ASP A 53 11.59 0.53 -8.23
N ALA A 54 12.22 1.69 -7.97
CA ALA A 54 12.69 2.02 -6.63
C ALA A 54 11.56 2.26 -5.64
N ASN A 55 10.43 2.82 -6.07
CA ASN A 55 9.24 2.96 -5.23
C ASN A 55 8.66 1.59 -4.88
N ILE A 56 8.42 0.72 -5.87
CA ILE A 56 7.91 -0.65 -5.66
C ILE A 56 8.80 -1.42 -4.67
N ARG A 57 10.12 -1.32 -4.81
CA ARG A 57 11.07 -1.98 -3.88
C ARG A 57 10.92 -1.44 -2.45
N ARG A 58 10.80 -0.13 -2.28
CA ARG A 58 10.60 0.49 -0.96
C ARG A 58 9.26 0.12 -0.35
N ASP A 59 8.19 0.09 -1.13
CA ASP A 59 6.85 -0.29 -0.67
C ASP A 59 6.83 -1.76 -0.21
N THR A 60 7.48 -2.64 -0.98
CA THR A 60 7.61 -4.06 -0.63
C THR A 60 8.41 -4.25 0.66
N ALA A 61 9.55 -3.57 0.79
CA ALA A 61 10.38 -3.64 2.00
C ALA A 61 9.61 -3.14 3.23
N ALA A 62 8.87 -2.02 3.10
CA ALA A 62 8.06 -1.49 4.19
C ALA A 62 6.97 -2.47 4.64
N GLN A 63 6.26 -3.10 3.70
CA GLN A 63 5.25 -4.11 4.03
C GLN A 63 5.86 -5.33 4.73
N GLN A 64 7.04 -5.78 4.30
CA GLN A 64 7.77 -6.88 4.93
C GLN A 64 8.23 -6.53 6.35
N GLU A 65 8.79 -5.35 6.55
CA GLU A 65 9.20 -4.88 7.87
C GLU A 65 8.01 -4.78 8.82
N LEU A 66 6.89 -4.23 8.35
CA LEU A 66 5.64 -4.16 9.10
C LEU A 66 5.12 -5.54 9.48
N ALA A 67 5.11 -6.49 8.55
CA ALA A 67 4.73 -7.87 8.83
C ALA A 67 5.65 -8.52 9.88
N ALA A 68 6.96 -8.29 9.79
CA ALA A 68 7.95 -8.83 10.73
C ALA A 68 7.76 -8.28 12.15
N ILE A 69 7.32 -7.03 12.29
CA ILE A 69 6.94 -6.46 13.58
C ILE A 69 5.47 -6.67 13.91
N GLY A 70 4.79 -7.65 13.29
CA GLY A 70 3.45 -8.11 13.63
C GLY A 70 2.31 -7.17 13.26
N TRP A 71 2.49 -6.34 12.23
CA TRP A 71 1.43 -5.52 11.66
C TRP A 71 0.89 -6.15 10.38
N GLN A 72 -0.43 -6.15 10.24
CA GLN A 72 -1.08 -6.46 8.98
C GLN A 72 -1.22 -5.16 8.18
N SER A 73 -0.91 -5.22 6.89
CA SER A 73 -1.04 -4.07 5.99
C SER A 73 -1.97 -4.40 4.83
N LEU A 74 -2.71 -3.38 4.39
CA LEU A 74 -3.56 -3.42 3.22
C LEU A 74 -3.14 -2.29 2.27
N VAL A 75 -3.02 -2.57 0.98
CA VAL A 75 -2.82 -1.55 -0.05
C VAL A 75 -4.15 -1.34 -0.77
N ILE A 76 -4.63 -0.11 -0.78
CA ILE A 76 -5.74 0.34 -1.62
C ILE A 76 -5.18 1.17 -2.75
N TRP A 77 -5.48 0.80 -3.99
CA TRP A 77 -5.04 1.53 -5.16
C TRP A 77 -6.02 2.64 -5.51
N GLN A 78 -5.48 3.77 -5.97
CA GLN A 78 -6.29 4.93 -6.38
C GLN A 78 -7.43 4.58 -7.35
N CYS A 79 -7.22 3.64 -8.28
CA CYS A 79 -8.25 3.24 -9.23
C CYS A 79 -9.42 2.49 -8.58
N GLU A 80 -9.19 1.80 -7.45
CA GLU A 80 -10.20 1.04 -6.72
C GLU A 80 -11.15 1.95 -5.93
N ILE A 81 -10.71 3.17 -5.61
CA ILE A 81 -11.50 4.16 -4.87
C ILE A 81 -12.79 4.56 -5.62
N ARG A 82 -12.82 4.36 -6.94
CA ARG A 82 -13.99 4.68 -7.76
C ARG A 82 -15.17 3.74 -7.51
N ASP A 83 -14.91 2.51 -7.08
CA ASP A 83 -15.95 1.54 -6.75
C ASP A 83 -16.08 1.44 -5.23
N GLN A 84 -17.04 2.18 -4.69
CA GLN A 84 -17.21 2.27 -3.24
C GLN A 84 -17.72 0.97 -2.61
N ASP A 85 -18.47 0.15 -3.35
CA ASP A 85 -19.04 -1.07 -2.79
C ASP A 85 -17.98 -2.17 -2.68
N VAL A 86 -17.16 -2.32 -3.72
CA VAL A 86 -15.98 -3.21 -3.68
C VAL A 86 -14.99 -2.74 -2.62
N LEU A 87 -14.71 -1.43 -2.56
CA LEU A 87 -13.81 -0.88 -1.55
C LEU A 87 -14.32 -1.14 -0.13
N LYS A 88 -15.61 -0.92 0.13
CA LYS A 88 -16.21 -1.19 1.44
C LYS A 88 -16.09 -2.65 1.81
N ALA A 89 -16.41 -3.57 0.90
CA ALA A 89 -16.30 -5.01 1.17
C ALA A 89 -14.86 -5.41 1.50
N HIS A 90 -13.88 -4.90 0.75
CA HIS A 90 -12.47 -5.19 0.98
C HIS A 90 -11.97 -4.62 2.32
N LEU A 91 -12.36 -3.38 2.65
CA LEU A 91 -12.04 -2.77 3.95
C LEU A 91 -12.70 -3.53 5.10
N GLN A 92 -13.97 -3.91 4.96
CA GLN A 92 -14.68 -4.69 5.96
C GLN A 92 -13.95 -6.00 6.23
N GLN A 93 -13.67 -6.78 5.19
CA GLN A 93 -12.93 -8.03 5.28
C GLN A 93 -11.60 -7.84 6.03
N PHE A 94 -10.78 -6.88 5.57
CA PHE A 94 -9.50 -6.60 6.20
C PHE A 94 -9.64 -6.16 7.65
N LEU A 95 -10.68 -5.41 8.02
CA LEU A 95 -10.86 -4.93 9.39
C LEU A 95 -11.42 -6.01 10.32
N THR A 96 -12.28 -6.89 9.82
CA THR A 96 -12.93 -7.95 10.59
C THR A 96 -12.12 -9.21 10.72
N ASP A 97 -11.17 -9.46 9.83
CA ASP A 97 -10.26 -10.61 9.94
C ASP A 97 -9.48 -10.51 11.25
N ALA A 98 -9.93 -11.24 12.27
CA ALA A 98 -9.16 -11.49 13.46
C ALA A 98 -7.98 -12.34 13.00
N GLY A 99 -6.81 -11.72 12.83
CA GLY A 99 -5.62 -12.41 12.33
C GLY A 99 -5.45 -13.72 13.07
N CYS A 100 -5.57 -14.84 12.36
CA CYS A 100 -5.17 -16.14 12.89
C CYS A 100 -3.68 -16.03 13.22
N THR A 101 -3.40 -16.03 14.53
CA THR A 101 -2.10 -16.33 15.14
C THR A 101 -1.53 -17.63 14.64
#